data_AF-A0A7G6T0W2-F1
#
_entry.id   AF-A0A7G6T0W2-F1
#
_cell.length_a   1.000
_cell.length_b   1.000
_cell.length_c   1.000
_cell.angle_alpha   90.00
_cell.angle_beta   90.00
_cell.angle_gamma   90.00
#
_symmetry.space_group_name_H-M   'P 1'
#
loop_
_entity.id
_entity.type
_entity.pdbx_description
1 polymer ?
#
loop_
_entity_poly.entity_id
_entity_poly.type
_entity_poly.pdbx_seq_one_letter_code
_entity_poly.pdbx_strand_id
1 'polypeptide(L)'
;MSFGIGLGAFMDAAVKGYDIGGKIMDVRKQDKIDADLKQASADTKAKFADPLSDDAYAYMMKRQEMVYQAAGDTEKALAYRKFAQEDSTRQGANLFSSSLIKAQTGDPGGALTDAIKAAQVKGYMDHGYEVKGQDEIKGDHGTVVGYRLSMIDPKGKAIQQDVAVGDIPRLISTFANPDAAFNARQAKAASDAEDAKKRSDGLEDYATKKEIDQKYATPKKDVDEAAYQAAAADFAKNDLDWGERSAEDQDKLIRTRLNAAKSYAGTGTGAAVGDHGAPPPQQSVIVDQGSGNQVDPAAAQAPQAAIGLGTGQAATPAGIGLGTGGGANGVPTPTARPDPRAAAIAAPAAAAPTPTNAPPTKQELIQDAADYMTQGGNPQQIAQKLQAFGVDQQEWPDTVKSALAKQQAAPVAIGLGN
;
A
#
# COMPACT_ATOMS: atom_id res chain seq x y z
N MET A 1 24.19 -7.23 37.22
CA MET A 1 24.05 -8.03 35.99
C MET A 1 23.76 -7.05 34.85
N SER A 2 24.69 -6.94 33.89
CA SER A 2 24.65 -5.95 32.79
C SER A 2 23.66 -6.38 31.71
N PHE A 3 22.56 -5.65 31.56
CA PHE A 3 21.63 -5.75 30.44
C PHE A 3 21.63 -4.43 29.67
N GLY A 4 22.49 -4.33 28.66
CA GLY A 4 22.62 -3.15 27.81
C GLY A 4 23.26 -3.43 26.46
N ILE A 5 23.24 -4.69 26.01
CA ILE A 5 23.93 -5.15 24.80
C ILE A 5 22.96 -5.32 23.60
N GLY A 6 21.65 -5.38 23.83
CA GLY A 6 20.65 -5.70 22.78
C GLY A 6 20.38 -4.60 21.75
N LEU A 7 20.10 -3.37 22.19
CA LEU A 7 19.83 -2.25 21.25
C LEU A 7 21.10 -1.73 20.58
N GLY A 8 22.23 -1.72 21.31
CA GLY A 8 23.52 -1.29 20.78
C GLY A 8 23.99 -2.16 19.60
N ALA A 9 23.89 -3.49 19.73
CA ALA A 9 24.32 -4.42 18.67
C ALA A 9 23.43 -4.37 17.41
N PHE A 10 22.12 -4.12 17.56
CA PHE A 10 21.22 -3.97 16.43
C PHE A 10 21.43 -2.64 15.68
N MET A 11 21.73 -1.56 16.43
CA MET A 11 22.12 -0.28 15.83
C MET A 11 23.51 -0.34 15.17
N ASP A 12 24.48 -1.05 15.77
CA ASP A 12 25.82 -1.26 15.20
C ASP A 12 25.80 -2.10 13.91
N ALA A 13 24.97 -3.16 13.86
CA ALA A 13 24.82 -3.99 12.67
C ALA A 13 24.16 -3.22 11.50
N ALA A 14 23.20 -2.35 11.79
CA ALA A 14 22.56 -1.51 10.78
C ALA A 14 23.45 -0.35 10.29
N VAL A 15 24.43 0.09 11.09
CA VAL A 15 25.44 1.07 10.68
C VAL A 15 26.53 0.41 9.83
N LYS A 16 26.99 -0.80 10.20
CA LYS A 16 27.96 -1.57 9.41
C LYS A 16 27.42 -2.08 8.07
N GLY A 17 26.11 -2.32 7.97
CA GLY A 17 25.48 -2.76 6.71
C GLY A 17 25.37 -1.69 5.62
N TYR A 18 25.46 -0.39 5.95
CA TYR A 18 25.34 0.71 5.00
C TYR A 18 26.69 1.26 4.49
N ASP A 19 27.82 0.78 5.02
CA ASP A 19 29.16 1.31 4.74
C ASP A 19 29.96 0.50 3.69
N ILE A 20 29.27 -0.35 2.90
CA ILE A 20 29.92 -1.18 1.86
C ILE A 20 30.08 -0.40 0.52
N GLY A 21 29.71 0.88 0.47
CA GLY A 21 29.81 1.72 -0.73
C GLY A 21 31.06 2.61 -0.86
N GLY A 22 32.11 2.45 -0.05
CA GLY A 22 33.21 3.42 -0.06
C GLY A 22 34.54 2.98 0.56
N LYS A 23 35.12 1.85 0.12
CA LYS A 23 36.49 1.49 0.52
C LYS A 23 37.52 1.90 -0.53
N ILE A 24 37.97 3.16 -0.49
CA ILE A 24 39.40 3.52 -0.57
C ILE A 24 39.59 4.86 0.16
N MET A 25 39.97 4.84 1.44
CA MET A 25 40.83 5.88 2.03
C MET A 25 41.31 5.52 3.45
N ASP A 26 42.63 5.45 3.59
CA ASP A 26 43.48 5.59 4.80
C ASP A 26 43.04 4.94 6.13
N VAL A 27 43.91 4.06 6.65
CA VAL A 27 43.86 3.49 8.01
C VAL A 27 43.68 4.56 9.09
N ARG A 28 44.21 5.79 8.91
CA ARG A 28 43.97 6.91 9.86
C ARG A 28 42.56 7.50 9.79
N LYS A 29 41.90 7.46 8.63
CA LYS A 29 40.48 7.78 8.53
C LYS A 29 39.65 6.66 9.15
N GLN A 30 40.08 5.41 9.03
CA GLN A 30 39.42 4.28 9.65
C GLN A 30 39.51 4.32 11.19
N ASP A 31 40.68 4.63 11.76
CA ASP A 31 40.83 4.86 13.22
C ASP A 31 40.02 6.08 13.70
N LYS A 32 39.92 7.12 12.88
CA LYS A 32 39.09 8.30 13.19
C LYS A 32 37.60 8.00 13.06
N ILE A 33 37.19 7.22 12.07
CA ILE A 33 35.81 6.74 11.90
C ILE A 33 35.46 5.82 13.05
N ASP A 34 36.32 4.88 13.45
CA ASP A 34 36.10 4.00 14.59
C ASP A 34 36.08 4.78 15.91
N ALA A 35 36.92 5.81 16.07
CA ALA A 35 36.86 6.73 17.22
C ALA A 35 35.58 7.57 17.21
N ASP A 36 35.16 8.11 16.06
CA ASP A 36 33.91 8.84 15.88
C ASP A 36 32.70 7.92 16.06
N LEU A 37 32.76 6.64 15.68
CA LEU A 37 31.71 5.63 15.89
C LEU A 37 31.64 5.21 17.35
N LYS A 38 32.79 5.05 18.01
CA LYS A 38 32.89 4.73 19.44
C LYS A 38 32.45 5.90 20.30
N GLN A 39 32.75 7.13 19.88
CA GLN A 39 32.29 8.35 20.53
C GLN A 39 30.82 8.62 20.23
N ALA A 40 30.35 8.40 18.99
CA ALA A 40 28.94 8.47 18.64
C ALA A 40 28.15 7.40 19.40
N SER A 41 28.63 6.16 19.53
CA SER A 41 27.98 5.11 20.31
C SER A 41 28.00 5.39 21.81
N ALA A 42 29.05 5.99 22.35
CA ALA A 42 29.11 6.44 23.75
C ALA A 42 28.16 7.64 24.01
N ASP A 43 28.14 8.62 23.10
CA ASP A 43 27.19 9.74 23.12
C ASP A 43 25.75 9.26 22.94
N THR A 44 25.52 8.27 22.08
CA THR A 44 24.23 7.58 21.87
C THR A 44 23.80 6.88 23.15
N LYS A 45 24.72 6.21 23.85
CA LYS A 45 24.41 5.52 25.11
C LYS A 45 24.09 6.48 26.25
N ALA A 46 24.70 7.67 26.28
CA ALA A 46 24.43 8.70 27.28
C ALA A 46 23.21 9.57 26.94
N LYS A 47 22.99 9.90 25.65
CA LYS A 47 21.86 10.72 25.16
C LYS A 47 20.57 9.92 25.01
N PHE A 48 20.64 8.61 24.77
CA PHE A 48 19.47 7.72 24.66
C PHE A 48 19.36 6.75 25.84
N ALA A 49 19.74 7.20 27.03
CA ALA A 49 19.50 6.44 28.27
C ALA A 49 18.01 6.08 28.42
N ASP A 50 17.13 6.93 27.90
CA ASP A 50 15.73 6.62 27.67
C ASP A 50 15.47 6.45 26.15
N PRO A 51 15.18 5.22 25.67
CA PRO A 51 14.85 4.96 24.26
C PRO A 51 13.48 5.54 23.84
N LEU A 52 12.69 6.06 24.76
CA LEU A 52 11.42 6.76 24.52
C LEU A 52 11.55 8.30 24.59
N SER A 53 12.77 8.81 24.76
CA SER A 53 13.03 10.25 24.81
C SER A 53 12.81 10.94 23.46
N ASP A 54 12.51 12.25 23.52
CA ASP A 54 12.41 13.11 22.33
C ASP A 54 13.72 13.11 21.52
N ASP A 55 14.88 13.03 22.18
CA ASP A 55 16.18 12.94 21.50
C ASP A 55 16.30 11.62 20.72
N ALA A 56 15.90 10.49 21.32
CA ALA A 56 15.92 9.18 20.65
C ALA A 56 15.01 9.16 19.42
N TYR A 57 13.82 9.73 19.56
CA TYR A 57 12.91 9.94 18.44
C TYR A 57 13.54 10.81 17.35
N ALA A 58 14.06 11.99 17.69
CA ALA A 58 14.64 12.92 16.74
C ALA A 58 15.82 12.29 15.98
N TYR A 59 16.66 11.52 16.67
CA TYR A 59 17.77 10.79 16.06
C TYR A 59 17.29 9.73 15.07
N MET A 60 16.33 8.88 15.47
CA MET A 60 15.77 7.83 14.60
C MET A 60 15.19 8.43 13.33
N MET A 61 14.36 9.48 13.46
CA MET A 61 13.74 10.13 12.31
C MET A 61 14.79 10.81 11.42
N LYS A 62 15.79 11.46 12.02
CA LYS A 62 16.84 12.13 11.26
C LYS A 62 17.71 11.14 10.48
N ARG A 63 17.98 9.97 11.06
CA ARG A 63 18.70 8.89 10.36
C ARG A 63 17.96 8.44 9.11
N GLN A 64 16.65 8.22 9.19
CA GLN A 64 15.86 7.80 8.03
C GLN A 64 15.77 8.90 6.97
N GLU A 65 15.65 10.18 7.36
CA GLU A 65 15.76 11.32 6.43
C GLU A 65 17.09 11.28 5.66
N MET A 66 18.21 11.02 6.35
CA MET A 66 19.53 10.92 5.72
C MET A 66 19.62 9.74 4.74
N VAL A 67 18.95 8.62 5.01
CA VAL A 67 18.88 7.48 4.06
C VAL A 67 18.22 7.90 2.75
N TYR A 68 17.10 8.64 2.83
CA TYR A 68 16.45 9.17 1.62
C TYR A 68 17.31 10.19 0.88
N GLN A 69 18.04 11.05 1.60
CA GLN A 69 18.98 12.01 1.00
C GLN A 69 20.14 11.30 0.30
N ALA A 70 20.72 10.28 0.93
CA ALA A 70 21.81 9.50 0.36
C ALA A 70 21.38 8.73 -0.90
N ALA A 71 20.11 8.31 -0.98
CA ALA A 71 19.53 7.72 -2.17
C ALA A 71 19.23 8.73 -3.29
N GLY A 72 19.48 10.02 -3.07
CA GLY A 72 19.16 11.10 -4.02
C GLY A 72 17.68 11.50 -4.05
N ASP A 73 16.84 10.91 -3.19
CA ASP A 73 15.40 11.18 -3.12
C ASP A 73 15.12 12.34 -2.17
N THR A 74 15.48 13.55 -2.63
CA THR A 74 15.34 14.78 -1.84
C THR A 74 13.88 15.14 -1.54
N GLU A 75 12.96 14.74 -2.42
CA GLU A 75 11.53 14.99 -2.23
C GLU A 75 10.97 14.10 -1.11
N LYS A 76 11.28 12.80 -1.15
CA LYS A 76 10.88 11.88 -0.09
C LYS A 76 11.53 12.22 1.25
N ALA A 77 12.78 12.66 1.25
CA ALA A 77 13.44 13.17 2.45
C ALA A 77 12.72 14.39 3.05
N LEU A 78 12.30 15.34 2.21
CA LEU A 78 11.53 16.51 2.65
C LEU A 78 10.16 16.10 3.21
N ALA A 79 9.45 15.21 2.51
CA ALA A 79 8.16 14.69 2.94
C ALA A 79 8.27 13.92 4.27
N TYR A 80 9.30 13.08 4.42
CA TYR A 80 9.59 12.35 5.65
C TYR A 80 9.90 13.29 6.81
N ARG A 81 10.68 14.36 6.57
CA ARG A 81 10.96 15.39 7.58
C ARG A 81 9.68 16.08 8.06
N LYS A 82 8.76 16.40 7.16
CA LYS A 82 7.46 16.97 7.53
C LYS A 82 6.65 15.98 8.36
N PHE A 83 6.57 14.73 7.91
CA PHE A 83 5.94 13.64 8.66
C PHE A 83 6.53 13.50 10.08
N ALA A 84 7.85 13.56 10.22
CA ALA A 84 8.55 13.48 11.51
C ALA A 84 8.27 14.64 12.47
N GLN A 85 7.81 15.79 11.96
CA GLN A 85 7.47 16.95 12.78
C GLN A 85 6.04 16.90 13.31
N GLU A 86 5.21 15.97 12.85
CA GLU A 86 3.83 15.83 13.31
C GLU A 86 3.76 15.17 14.70
N ASP A 87 2.86 15.67 15.55
CA ASP A 87 2.64 15.12 16.90
C ASP A 87 2.13 13.67 16.86
N SER A 88 1.27 13.36 15.89
CA SER A 88 0.78 12.00 15.63
C SER A 88 1.93 11.04 15.33
N THR A 89 2.90 11.47 14.52
CA THR A 89 4.08 10.67 14.21
C THR A 89 4.94 10.43 15.43
N ARG A 90 5.16 11.46 16.24
CA ARG A 90 5.90 11.30 17.51
C ARG A 90 5.20 10.33 18.45
N GLN A 91 3.89 10.48 18.64
CA GLN A 91 3.11 9.60 19.48
C GLN A 91 3.16 8.14 18.97
N GLY A 92 2.95 7.94 17.68
CA GLY A 92 2.98 6.61 17.05
C GLY A 92 4.37 5.96 17.14
N ALA A 93 5.43 6.71 16.87
CA ALA A 93 6.81 6.24 16.98
C ALA A 93 7.20 5.88 18.42
N ASN A 94 6.75 6.65 19.42
CA ASN A 94 7.00 6.33 20.82
C ASN A 94 6.27 5.05 21.25
N LEU A 95 5.03 4.85 20.81
CA LEU A 95 4.29 3.61 21.04
C LEU A 95 4.97 2.42 20.35
N PHE A 96 5.50 2.62 19.13
CA PHE A 96 6.30 1.62 18.44
C PHE A 96 7.58 1.26 19.23
N SER A 97 8.38 2.24 19.64
CA SER A 97 9.58 2.00 20.44
C SER A 97 9.25 1.29 21.76
N SER A 98 8.18 1.70 22.44
CA SER A 98 7.69 1.06 23.67
C SER A 98 7.28 -0.39 23.42
N SER A 99 6.58 -0.66 22.32
CA SER A 99 6.18 -2.01 21.94
C SER A 99 7.38 -2.94 21.69
N LEU A 100 8.43 -2.44 21.02
CA LEU A 100 9.66 -3.21 20.81
C LEU A 100 10.37 -3.52 22.12
N ILE A 101 10.48 -2.55 23.02
CA ILE A 101 11.12 -2.74 24.33
C ILE A 101 10.36 -3.80 25.13
N LYS A 102 9.03 -3.70 25.21
CA LYS A 102 8.19 -4.67 25.91
C LYS A 102 8.34 -6.08 25.34
N ALA A 103 8.37 -6.21 24.00
CA ALA A 103 8.58 -7.49 23.34
C ALA A 103 9.94 -8.09 23.71
N GLN A 104 10.99 -7.27 23.76
CA GLN A 104 12.34 -7.68 24.15
C GLN A 104 12.46 -8.02 25.64
N THR A 105 11.68 -7.36 26.51
CA THR A 105 11.69 -7.61 27.96
C THR A 105 10.74 -8.73 28.39
N GLY A 106 10.12 -9.45 27.45
CA GLY A 106 9.26 -10.59 27.75
C GLY A 106 7.82 -10.21 28.14
N ASP A 107 7.35 -9.02 27.74
CA ASP A 107 5.95 -8.58 27.86
C ASP A 107 5.29 -8.52 26.46
N PRO A 108 4.96 -9.67 25.85
CA PRO A 108 4.37 -9.72 24.51
C PRO A 108 2.96 -9.10 24.44
N GLY A 109 2.18 -9.20 25.50
CA GLY A 109 0.82 -8.65 25.57
C GLY A 109 0.82 -7.13 25.62
N GLY A 110 1.70 -6.55 26.44
CA GLY A 110 1.92 -5.11 26.49
C GLY A 110 2.57 -4.58 25.21
N ALA A 111 3.47 -5.35 24.59
CA ALA A 111 4.05 -5.02 23.30
C ALA A 111 2.97 -4.90 22.21
N LEU A 112 2.12 -5.92 22.08
CA LEU A 112 1.05 -5.91 21.09
C LEU A 112 0.03 -4.80 21.37
N THR A 113 -0.30 -4.56 22.65
CA THR A 113 -1.19 -3.45 23.05
C THR A 113 -0.65 -2.09 22.59
N ASP A 114 0.63 -1.83 22.80
CA ASP A 114 1.26 -0.56 22.38
C ASP A 114 1.32 -0.44 20.85
N ALA A 115 1.59 -1.55 20.15
CA ALA A 115 1.59 -1.57 18.69
C ALA A 115 0.18 -1.32 18.11
N ILE A 116 -0.86 -1.87 18.73
CA ILE A 116 -2.26 -1.60 18.37
C ILE A 116 -2.58 -0.11 18.59
N LYS A 117 -2.18 0.45 19.73
CA LYS A 117 -2.34 1.89 19.99
C LYS A 117 -1.61 2.73 18.95
N ALA A 118 -0.40 2.33 18.55
CA ALA A 118 0.34 3.02 17.49
C ALA A 118 -0.46 2.99 16.18
N ALA A 119 -1.04 1.85 15.81
CA ALA A 119 -1.89 1.71 14.62
C ALA A 119 -3.17 2.55 14.68
N GLN A 120 -3.68 2.81 15.89
CA GLN A 120 -4.85 3.67 16.13
C GLN A 120 -4.52 5.17 16.15
N VAL A 121 -3.24 5.57 16.17
CA VAL A 121 -2.88 6.99 16.13
C VAL A 121 -3.19 7.55 14.74
N LYS A 122 -4.24 8.39 14.70
CA LYS A 122 -4.67 9.07 13.47
C LYS A 122 -3.54 9.91 12.89
N GLY A 123 -3.20 9.68 11.63
CA GLY A 123 -2.15 10.39 10.90
C GLY A 123 -0.76 9.73 10.96
N TYR A 124 -0.58 8.73 11.84
CA TYR A 124 0.63 7.88 11.84
C TYR A 124 0.45 6.72 10.87
N MET A 125 -0.44 5.77 11.21
CA MET A 125 -0.81 4.67 10.31
C MET A 125 -2.18 4.94 9.69
N ASP A 126 -2.22 4.98 8.37
CA ASP A 126 -3.45 5.12 7.60
C ASP A 126 -3.48 4.08 6.48
N HIS A 127 -3.50 2.80 6.90
CA HIS A 127 -3.55 1.65 5.98
C HIS A 127 -4.99 1.14 5.77
N GLY A 128 -6.00 1.82 6.32
CA GLY A 128 -7.42 1.46 6.20
C GLY A 128 -7.84 0.21 6.96
N TYR A 129 -6.95 -0.39 7.77
CA TYR A 129 -7.33 -1.48 8.68
C TYR A 129 -7.59 -0.91 10.06
N GLU A 130 -8.68 -1.33 10.69
CA GLU A 130 -9.02 -0.92 12.05
C GLU A 130 -8.85 -2.12 12.99
N VAL A 131 -7.89 -2.04 13.92
CA VAL A 131 -7.71 -3.09 14.93
C VAL A 131 -8.69 -2.86 16.07
N LYS A 132 -9.63 -3.79 16.25
CA LYS A 132 -10.69 -3.74 17.27
C LYS A 132 -10.24 -4.25 18.64
N GLY A 133 -9.29 -5.20 18.66
CA GLY A 133 -8.80 -5.76 19.91
C GLY A 133 -7.87 -6.95 19.71
N GLN A 134 -7.44 -7.50 20.84
CA GLN A 134 -6.62 -8.71 20.92
C GLN A 134 -7.20 -9.64 21.98
N ASP A 135 -7.22 -10.93 21.70
CA ASP A 135 -7.58 -11.99 22.65
C ASP A 135 -6.37 -12.91 22.88
N GLU A 136 -6.16 -13.35 24.12
CA GLU A 136 -5.08 -14.30 24.42
C GLU A 136 -5.41 -15.71 23.92
N ILE A 137 -4.47 -16.34 23.24
CA ILE A 137 -4.52 -17.75 22.90
C ILE A 137 -3.72 -18.49 23.97
N LYS A 138 -4.43 -19.32 24.76
CA LYS A 138 -3.84 -20.12 25.83
C LYS A 138 -3.57 -21.53 25.34
N GLY A 139 -2.35 -22.00 25.52
CA GLY A 139 -1.97 -23.39 25.32
C GLY A 139 -2.23 -24.23 26.56
N ASP A 140 -1.67 -25.44 26.54
CA ASP A 140 -1.75 -26.34 27.68
C ASP A 140 -1.18 -25.68 28.94
N HIS A 141 -1.82 -25.93 30.08
CA HIS A 141 -1.48 -25.35 31.39
C HIS A 141 -1.67 -23.83 31.51
N GLY A 142 -2.44 -23.21 30.61
CA GLY A 142 -2.80 -21.78 30.71
C GLY A 142 -1.67 -20.82 30.32
N THR A 143 -0.63 -21.33 29.67
CA THR A 143 0.46 -20.52 29.12
C THR A 143 -0.01 -19.76 27.88
N VAL A 144 0.35 -18.48 27.75
CA VAL A 144 0.00 -17.70 26.55
C VAL A 144 0.92 -18.11 25.41
N VAL A 145 0.36 -18.71 24.36
CA VAL A 145 1.10 -19.18 23.18
C VAL A 145 0.97 -18.22 21.99
N GLY A 146 -0.03 -17.33 22.03
CA GLY A 146 -0.24 -16.32 21.00
C GLY A 146 -1.35 -15.35 21.34
N TYR A 147 -1.68 -14.50 20.38
CA TYR A 147 -2.76 -13.53 20.45
C TYR A 147 -3.58 -13.59 19.16
N ARG A 148 -4.90 -13.51 19.28
CA ARG A 148 -5.82 -13.35 18.17
C ARG A 148 -6.16 -11.88 18.01
N LEU A 149 -5.73 -11.29 16.91
CA LEU A 149 -6.05 -9.92 16.53
C LEU A 149 -7.39 -9.89 15.80
N SER A 150 -8.33 -9.07 16.26
CA SER A 150 -9.57 -8.79 15.55
C SER A 150 -9.43 -7.46 14.81
N MET A 151 -9.56 -7.48 13.48
CA MET A 151 -9.38 -6.31 12.63
C MET A 151 -10.56 -6.15 11.67
N ILE A 152 -10.80 -4.92 11.21
CA ILE A 152 -11.68 -4.62 10.08
C ILE A 152 -10.80 -4.22 8.91
N ASP A 153 -11.00 -4.85 7.76
CA ASP A 153 -10.29 -4.50 6.53
C ASP A 153 -10.82 -3.17 5.93
N PRO A 154 -10.13 -2.60 4.92
CA PRO A 154 -10.59 -1.37 4.26
C PRO A 154 -11.98 -1.46 3.60
N LYS A 155 -12.53 -2.68 3.44
CA LYS A 155 -13.86 -2.94 2.88
C LYS A 155 -14.93 -3.12 3.96
N GLY A 156 -14.58 -2.96 5.24
CA GLY A 156 -15.50 -3.12 6.37
C GLY A 156 -15.68 -4.57 6.82
N LYS A 157 -14.92 -5.53 6.27
CA LYS A 157 -15.03 -6.94 6.65
C LYS A 157 -14.18 -7.24 7.88
N ALA A 158 -14.80 -7.87 8.87
CA ALA A 158 -14.09 -8.38 10.03
C ALA A 158 -13.20 -9.56 9.64
N ILE A 159 -11.94 -9.51 10.07
CA ILE A 159 -10.93 -10.56 9.91
C ILE A 159 -10.25 -10.81 11.25
N GLN A 160 -9.86 -12.07 11.48
CA GLN A 160 -9.10 -12.48 12.66
C GLN A 160 -7.75 -13.03 12.22
N GLN A 161 -6.71 -12.65 12.94
CA GLN A 161 -5.35 -13.14 12.69
C GLN A 161 -4.71 -13.62 13.99
N ASP A 162 -4.34 -14.89 14.00
CA ASP A 162 -3.60 -15.47 15.13
C ASP A 162 -2.11 -15.20 14.93
N VAL A 163 -1.46 -14.71 15.99
CA VAL A 163 -0.05 -14.33 16.03
C VAL A 163 0.61 -15.07 17.18
N ALA A 164 1.61 -15.90 16.89
CA ALA A 164 2.38 -16.56 17.93
C ALA A 164 3.22 -15.55 18.71
N VAL A 165 3.46 -15.81 20.01
CA VAL A 165 4.28 -14.91 20.86
C VAL A 165 5.65 -14.61 20.24
N GLY A 166 6.27 -15.62 19.62
CA GLY A 166 7.57 -15.47 18.95
C GLY A 166 7.56 -14.57 17.71
N ASP A 167 6.40 -14.36 17.08
CA ASP A 167 6.26 -13.55 15.87
C ASP A 167 5.94 -12.08 16.16
N ILE A 168 5.56 -11.74 17.40
CA ILE A 168 5.18 -10.37 17.80
C ILE A 168 6.28 -9.34 17.48
N PRO A 169 7.58 -9.55 17.81
CA PRO A 169 8.62 -8.59 17.49
C PRO A 169 8.70 -8.30 15.98
N ARG A 170 8.52 -9.33 15.16
CA ARG A 170 8.54 -9.21 13.70
C ARG A 170 7.31 -8.47 13.19
N LEU A 171 6.13 -8.78 13.72
CA LEU A 171 4.88 -8.09 13.40
C LEU A 171 5.01 -6.59 13.69
N ILE A 172 5.42 -6.23 14.91
CA ILE A 172 5.63 -4.84 15.33
C ILE A 172 6.59 -4.13 14.39
N SER A 173 7.74 -4.75 14.12
CA SER A 173 8.78 -4.18 13.26
C SER A 173 8.33 -3.96 11.81
N THR A 174 7.40 -4.79 11.33
CA THR A 174 6.90 -4.74 9.94
C THR A 174 5.80 -3.69 9.79
N PHE A 175 4.87 -3.63 10.73
CA PHE A 175 3.64 -2.86 10.56
C PHE A 175 3.66 -1.55 11.33
N ALA A 176 4.27 -1.50 12.52
CA ALA A 176 4.20 -0.34 13.39
C ALA A 176 5.37 0.62 13.29
N ASN A 177 6.37 0.32 12.46
CA ASN A 177 7.55 1.17 12.34
C ASN A 177 7.24 2.50 11.60
N PRO A 178 7.99 3.59 11.86
CA PRO A 178 7.72 4.89 11.25
C PRO A 178 7.87 4.91 9.73
N ASP A 179 8.71 4.03 9.17
CA ASP A 179 8.93 3.96 7.74
C ASP A 179 7.74 3.35 6.99
N ALA A 180 7.19 2.24 7.49
CA ALA A 180 5.98 1.61 7.00
C ALA A 180 4.78 2.55 7.16
N ALA A 181 4.67 3.25 8.29
CA ALA A 181 3.66 4.27 8.51
C ALA A 181 3.73 5.39 7.44
N PHE A 182 4.92 5.92 7.17
CA PHE A 182 5.14 6.93 6.14
C PHE A 182 4.83 6.41 4.73
N ASN A 183 5.30 5.22 4.39
CA ASN A 183 5.05 4.61 3.07
C ASN A 183 3.56 4.29 2.89
N ALA A 184 2.86 3.81 3.92
CA ALA A 184 1.43 3.57 3.89
C ALA A 184 0.65 4.86 3.65
N ARG A 185 1.04 5.97 4.29
CA ARG A 185 0.41 7.28 4.07
C ARG A 185 0.61 7.79 2.65
N GLN A 186 1.80 7.60 2.08
CA GLN A 186 2.05 7.95 0.67
C GLN A 186 1.21 7.09 -0.28
N ALA A 187 1.14 5.78 -0.02
CA ALA A 187 0.32 4.87 -0.83
C ALA A 187 -1.17 5.24 -0.76
N LYS A 188 -1.67 5.59 0.42
CA LYS A 188 -3.05 6.05 0.59
C LYS A 188 -3.28 7.38 -0.12
N ALA A 189 -2.40 8.36 0.03
CA ALA A 189 -2.52 9.64 -0.66
C ALA A 189 -2.53 9.46 -2.19
N ALA A 190 -1.74 8.54 -2.72
CA ALA A 190 -1.76 8.17 -4.13
C ALA A 190 -3.09 7.52 -4.55
N SER A 191 -3.61 6.58 -3.75
CA SER A 191 -4.91 5.93 -3.99
C SER A 191 -6.07 6.94 -3.95
N ASP A 192 -6.10 7.82 -2.95
CA ASP A 192 -7.14 8.84 -2.80
C ASP A 192 -7.12 9.82 -3.99
N ALA A 193 -5.93 10.16 -4.49
CA ALA A 193 -5.77 10.99 -5.68
C ALA A 193 -6.25 10.29 -6.95
N GLU A 194 -5.98 8.99 -7.10
CA GLU A 194 -6.47 8.18 -8.22
C GLU A 194 -8.00 8.06 -8.20
N ASP A 195 -8.60 7.83 -7.03
CA ASP A 195 -10.05 7.76 -6.88
C ASP A 195 -10.73 9.12 -7.10
N ALA A 196 -10.08 10.21 -6.69
CA ALA A 196 -10.55 11.56 -6.99
C ALA A 196 -10.54 11.82 -8.51
N LYS A 197 -9.48 11.36 -9.21
CA LYS A 197 -9.39 11.46 -10.67
C LYS A 197 -10.45 10.62 -11.37
N LYS A 198 -10.67 9.36 -10.96
CA LYS A 198 -11.75 8.53 -11.52
C LYS A 198 -13.12 9.16 -11.34
N ARG A 199 -13.35 9.82 -10.19
CA ARG A 199 -14.59 10.56 -9.93
C ARG A 199 -14.74 11.79 -10.83
N SER A 200 -13.66 12.54 -11.09
CA SER A 200 -13.71 13.66 -12.04
C SER A 200 -13.97 13.17 -13.46
N ASP A 201 -13.23 12.16 -13.91
CA ASP A 201 -13.34 11.62 -15.26
C ASP A 201 -14.77 11.06 -15.50
N GLY A 202 -15.34 10.36 -14.52
CA GLY A 202 -16.72 9.87 -14.61
C GLY A 202 -17.80 10.98 -14.63
N LEU A 203 -17.55 12.12 -13.98
CA LEU A 203 -18.43 13.29 -14.06
C LEU A 203 -18.33 13.99 -15.42
N GLU A 204 -17.13 14.07 -15.99
CA GLU A 204 -16.89 14.59 -17.34
C GLU A 204 -17.55 13.72 -18.41
N ASP A 205 -17.45 12.39 -18.27
CA ASP A 205 -18.15 11.43 -19.14
C ASP A 205 -19.67 11.59 -19.07
N TYR A 206 -20.23 11.79 -17.87
CA TYR A 206 -21.67 12.00 -17.70
C TYR A 206 -22.14 13.33 -18.30
N ALA A 207 -21.38 14.41 -18.10
CA ALA A 207 -21.67 15.71 -18.69
C ALA A 207 -21.61 15.64 -20.22
N THR A 208 -20.57 15.01 -20.76
CA THR A 208 -20.38 14.80 -22.21
C THR A 208 -21.51 13.95 -22.79
N LYS A 209 -21.89 12.85 -22.11
CA LYS A 209 -23.01 12.00 -22.53
C LYS A 209 -24.34 12.77 -22.53
N LYS A 210 -24.60 13.59 -21.51
CA LYS A 210 -25.80 14.42 -21.45
C LYS A 210 -25.84 15.47 -22.57
N GLU A 211 -24.69 16.04 -22.93
CA GLU A 211 -24.58 17.00 -24.03
C GLU A 211 -24.76 16.33 -25.39
N ILE A 212 -24.22 15.12 -25.59
CA ILE A 212 -24.46 14.29 -26.77
C ILE A 212 -25.95 13.92 -26.86
N ASP A 213 -26.57 13.46 -25.77
CA ASP A 213 -28.00 13.16 -25.75
C ASP A 213 -28.86 14.39 -26.03
N GLN A 214 -28.43 15.61 -25.66
CA GLN A 214 -29.11 16.85 -26.06
C GLN A 214 -28.91 17.20 -27.54
N LYS A 215 -27.69 17.08 -28.06
CA LYS A 215 -27.36 17.41 -29.46
C LYS A 215 -27.94 16.40 -30.46
N TYR A 216 -28.03 15.14 -30.05
CA TYR A 216 -28.56 14.02 -30.84
C TYR A 216 -29.89 13.51 -30.30
N ALA A 217 -30.56 14.27 -29.44
CA ALA A 217 -31.98 14.11 -29.20
C ALA A 217 -32.69 14.31 -30.53
N THR A 218 -32.83 13.21 -31.26
CA THR A 218 -33.71 13.09 -32.43
C THR A 218 -35.03 13.72 -32.00
N PRO A 219 -35.57 14.74 -32.71
CA PRO A 219 -36.86 15.31 -32.35
C PRO A 219 -37.83 14.14 -32.29
N LYS A 220 -38.30 13.82 -31.07
CA LYS A 220 -39.14 12.64 -30.82
C LYS A 220 -40.24 12.61 -31.87
N LYS A 221 -40.12 11.69 -32.81
CA LYS A 221 -41.10 11.39 -33.85
C LYS A 221 -42.27 10.59 -33.25
N ASP A 222 -42.61 10.90 -32.00
CA ASP A 222 -43.60 10.19 -31.19
C ASP A 222 -44.86 11.02 -31.00
N VAL A 223 -45.00 12.15 -31.70
CA VAL A 223 -46.33 12.75 -31.80
C VAL A 223 -46.98 12.10 -33.01
N ASP A 224 -47.88 11.16 -32.73
CA ASP A 224 -48.77 10.59 -33.73
C ASP A 224 -49.37 11.76 -34.53
N GLU A 225 -49.07 11.81 -35.82
CA GLU A 225 -49.37 12.94 -36.69
C GLU A 225 -50.88 13.23 -36.70
N ALA A 226 -51.70 12.19 -36.52
CA ALA A 226 -53.14 12.32 -36.34
C ALA A 226 -53.51 13.02 -35.02
N ALA A 227 -52.81 12.72 -33.92
CA ALA A 227 -53.03 13.38 -32.64
C ALA A 227 -52.56 14.85 -32.65
N TYR A 228 -51.48 15.15 -33.37
CA TYR A 228 -51.02 16.51 -33.61
C TYR A 228 -52.06 17.34 -34.35
N GLN A 229 -52.56 16.82 -35.48
CA GLN A 229 -53.58 17.49 -36.29
C GLN A 229 -54.89 17.67 -35.53
N ALA A 230 -55.32 16.67 -34.74
CA ALA A 230 -56.52 16.76 -33.92
C ALA A 230 -56.41 17.85 -32.83
N ALA A 231 -55.26 17.93 -32.15
CA ALA A 231 -55.02 18.98 -31.15
C ALA A 231 -54.94 20.37 -31.79
N ALA A 232 -54.31 20.50 -32.95
CA ALA A 232 -54.25 21.75 -33.71
C ALA A 232 -55.66 22.21 -34.14
N ALA A 233 -56.50 21.29 -34.62
CA ALA A 233 -57.87 21.58 -35.00
C ALA A 233 -58.76 21.96 -33.80
N ASP A 234 -58.48 21.42 -32.61
CA ASP A 234 -59.19 21.78 -31.39
C ASP A 234 -58.84 23.19 -30.92
N PHE A 235 -57.55 23.56 -30.94
CA PHE A 235 -57.14 24.93 -30.64
C PHE A 235 -57.68 25.94 -31.65
N ALA A 236 -57.68 25.61 -32.95
CA ALA A 236 -58.26 26.48 -33.97
C ALA A 236 -59.76 26.72 -33.81
N LYS A 237 -60.48 25.85 -33.08
CA LYS A 237 -61.91 26.00 -32.80
C LYS A 237 -62.21 26.69 -31.47
N ASN A 238 -61.33 26.52 -30.48
CA ASN A 238 -61.60 26.89 -29.09
C ASN A 238 -60.73 28.04 -28.56
N ASP A 239 -59.62 28.38 -29.22
CA ASP A 239 -58.76 29.53 -28.88
C ASP A 239 -58.92 30.62 -29.96
N LEU A 240 -59.55 31.75 -29.59
CA LEU A 240 -59.80 32.86 -30.51
C LEU A 240 -58.50 33.48 -31.05
N ASP A 241 -57.42 33.41 -30.27
CA ASP A 241 -56.13 34.01 -30.61
C ASP A 241 -55.21 33.01 -31.33
N TRP A 242 -55.70 31.80 -31.63
CA TRP A 242 -54.89 30.74 -32.21
C TRP A 242 -54.21 31.16 -33.52
N GLY A 243 -54.94 31.87 -34.39
CA GLY A 243 -54.44 32.36 -35.68
C GLY A 243 -53.40 33.48 -35.58
N GLU A 244 -53.30 34.16 -34.43
CA GLU A 244 -52.36 35.26 -34.22
C GLU A 244 -51.03 34.79 -33.59
N ARG A 245 -50.99 33.55 -33.09
CA ARG A 245 -49.77 32.95 -32.51
C ARG A 245 -48.76 32.59 -33.59
N SER A 246 -47.48 32.66 -33.24
CA SER A 246 -46.41 32.18 -34.10
C SER A 246 -46.48 30.66 -34.30
N ALA A 247 -45.95 30.15 -35.41
CA ALA A 247 -45.91 28.71 -35.68
C ALA A 247 -45.16 27.93 -34.57
N GLU A 248 -44.16 28.55 -33.96
CA GLU A 248 -43.38 27.98 -32.85
C GLU A 248 -44.21 27.89 -31.56
N ASP A 249 -45.03 28.91 -31.26
CA ASP A 249 -45.91 28.91 -30.10
C ASP A 249 -47.09 27.93 -30.27
N GLN A 250 -47.63 27.83 -31.48
CA GLN A 250 -48.64 26.84 -31.84
C GLN A 250 -48.13 25.41 -31.63
N ASP A 251 -46.95 25.09 -32.16
CA ASP A 251 -46.32 23.77 -31.98
C ASP A 251 -46.07 23.44 -30.50
N LYS A 252 -45.57 24.42 -29.74
CA LYS A 252 -45.33 24.26 -28.31
C LYS A 252 -46.61 23.93 -27.54
N LEU A 253 -47.71 24.64 -27.80
CA LEU A 253 -48.99 24.40 -27.14
C LEU A 253 -49.59 23.03 -27.49
N ILE A 254 -49.51 22.63 -28.76
CA ILE A 254 -49.96 21.31 -29.21
C ILE A 254 -49.16 20.21 -28.52
N ARG A 255 -47.83 20.32 -28.48
CA ARG A 255 -46.97 19.33 -27.82
C ARG A 255 -47.19 19.28 -26.31
N THR A 256 -47.37 20.43 -25.66
CA THR A 256 -47.69 20.48 -24.23
C THR A 256 -49.01 19.75 -23.94
N ARG A 257 -50.05 19.99 -24.75
CA ARG A 257 -51.34 19.31 -24.59
C ARG A 257 -51.25 17.80 -24.83
N LEU A 258 -50.51 17.38 -25.85
CA LEU A 258 -50.35 15.95 -26.16
C LEU A 258 -49.51 15.22 -25.12
N ASN A 259 -48.49 15.86 -24.58
CA ASN A 259 -47.73 15.32 -23.45
C ASN A 259 -48.59 15.23 -22.19
N ALA A 260 -49.42 16.24 -21.91
CA ALA A 260 -50.37 16.20 -20.78
C ALA A 260 -51.41 15.08 -20.93
N ALA A 261 -51.96 14.89 -22.14
CA ALA A 261 -52.87 13.80 -22.45
C ALA A 261 -52.22 12.42 -22.30
N LYS A 262 -50.95 12.27 -22.73
CA LYS A 262 -50.19 11.04 -22.54
C LYS A 262 -49.85 10.76 -21.08
N SER A 263 -49.54 11.79 -20.28
CA SER A 263 -49.31 11.60 -18.83
C SER A 263 -50.58 11.17 -18.09
N TYR A 264 -51.75 11.62 -18.55
CA TYR A 264 -53.05 11.17 -18.03
C TYR A 264 -53.42 9.75 -18.49
N ALA A 265 -53.08 9.37 -19.72
CA ALA A 265 -53.32 8.01 -20.23
C ALA A 265 -52.33 6.98 -19.68
N GLY A 266 -51.07 7.38 -19.44
CA GLY A 266 -50.00 6.51 -18.93
C GLY A 266 -50.07 6.22 -17.43
N THR A 267 -50.92 6.92 -16.68
CA THR A 267 -51.22 6.63 -15.27
C THR A 267 -52.46 5.74 -15.10
N GLY A 268 -53.10 5.32 -16.20
CA GLY A 268 -54.36 4.57 -16.19
C GLY A 268 -54.30 3.24 -16.93
N THR A 269 -53.41 2.32 -16.53
CA THR A 269 -53.63 0.89 -16.81
C THR A 269 -54.53 0.30 -15.72
N GLY A 270 -55.83 0.23 -15.99
CA GLY A 270 -56.80 -0.50 -15.16
C GLY A 270 -58.23 -0.04 -15.37
N ALA A 271 -58.92 -0.69 -16.31
CA ALA A 271 -60.32 -0.44 -16.65
C ALA A 271 -61.30 -0.74 -15.50
N ALA A 272 -62.40 0.05 -15.44
CA ALA A 272 -63.79 -0.41 -15.49
C ALA A 272 -64.70 0.39 -14.56
N VAL A 273 -65.76 0.93 -15.15
CA VAL A 273 -66.95 1.44 -14.48
C VAL A 273 -67.68 0.27 -13.83
N GLY A 274 -67.90 0.31 -12.50
CA GLY A 274 -68.82 -0.60 -11.83
C GLY A 274 -68.56 -0.83 -10.34
N ASP A 275 -69.50 -0.35 -9.53
CA ASP A 275 -69.94 -0.88 -8.24
C ASP A 275 -69.19 -0.49 -6.94
N HIS A 276 -70.00 -0.24 -5.92
CA HIS A 276 -69.64 0.23 -4.58
C HIS A 276 -69.09 -0.91 -3.72
N GLY A 277 -67.84 -0.81 -3.25
CA GLY A 277 -67.26 -1.73 -2.27
C GLY A 277 -65.99 -1.21 -1.60
N ALA A 278 -65.92 -1.38 -0.28
CA ALA A 278 -64.94 -0.96 0.73
C ALA A 278 -63.43 -0.84 0.33
N PRO A 279 -62.65 0.03 1.02
CA PRO A 279 -61.21 0.19 0.77
C PRO A 279 -60.42 -1.08 1.19
N PRO A 280 -59.48 -1.58 0.36
CA PRO A 280 -58.61 -2.69 0.74
C PRO A 280 -57.47 -2.23 1.69
N PRO A 281 -56.94 -3.14 2.54
CA PRO A 281 -55.99 -2.80 3.58
C PRO A 281 -54.61 -2.46 3.02
N GLN A 282 -53.97 -1.44 3.62
CA GLN A 282 -52.61 -1.03 3.27
C GLN A 282 -51.58 -2.08 3.73
N GLN A 283 -50.76 -2.56 2.81
CA GLN A 283 -49.58 -3.36 3.12
C GLN A 283 -48.44 -2.42 3.52
N SER A 284 -48.05 -2.46 4.78
CA SER A 284 -46.86 -1.76 5.28
C SER A 284 -45.60 -2.45 4.78
N VAL A 285 -44.88 -1.81 3.87
CA VAL A 285 -43.51 -2.18 3.48
C VAL A 285 -42.56 -1.59 4.53
N ILE A 286 -41.80 -2.42 5.23
CA ILE A 286 -40.70 -1.98 6.09
C ILE A 286 -39.47 -1.78 5.20
N VAL A 287 -38.95 -0.55 5.15
CA VAL A 287 -37.76 -0.18 4.39
C VAL A 287 -36.62 0.14 5.37
N ASP A 288 -35.43 -0.41 5.11
CA ASP A 288 -34.22 -0.12 5.87
C ASP A 288 -33.70 1.29 5.55
N GLN A 289 -33.59 2.16 6.57
CA GLN A 289 -33.28 3.59 6.38
C GLN A 289 -31.81 3.89 6.02
N GLY A 290 -30.91 2.91 6.00
CA GLY A 290 -29.52 3.09 5.60
C GLY A 290 -29.24 2.79 4.12
N SER A 291 -30.04 1.92 3.50
CA SER A 291 -29.73 1.35 2.18
C SER A 291 -30.84 1.49 1.13
N GLY A 292 -32.05 1.89 1.52
CA GLY A 292 -33.16 2.18 0.59
C GLY A 292 -33.79 0.97 -0.10
N ASN A 293 -33.41 -0.26 0.26
CA ASN A 293 -33.97 -1.49 -0.30
C ASN A 293 -35.10 -2.05 0.58
N GLN A 294 -36.09 -2.70 -0.05
CA GLN A 294 -37.16 -3.43 0.64
C GLN A 294 -36.61 -4.73 1.25
N VAL A 295 -37.00 -5.04 2.49
CA VAL A 295 -36.63 -6.29 3.18
C VAL A 295 -37.82 -7.25 3.19
N ASP A 296 -37.63 -8.44 2.64
CA ASP A 296 -38.60 -9.55 2.69
C ASP A 296 -38.55 -10.23 4.08
N PRO A 297 -39.64 -10.29 4.85
CA PRO A 297 -39.60 -10.72 6.25
C PRO A 297 -39.50 -12.25 6.47
N ALA A 298 -39.21 -13.06 5.43
CA ALA A 298 -39.21 -14.52 5.52
C ALA A 298 -37.83 -15.22 5.52
N ALA A 299 -36.73 -14.48 5.73
CA ALA A 299 -35.38 -15.09 5.79
C ALA A 299 -34.64 -14.73 7.09
N ALA A 300 -35.20 -15.16 8.23
CA ALA A 300 -34.46 -15.26 9.48
C ALA A 300 -34.61 -16.69 10.03
N GLN A 301 -33.45 -17.27 10.38
CA GLN A 301 -33.21 -18.51 11.13
C GLN A 301 -32.97 -19.79 10.33
N ALA A 302 -31.69 -20.15 10.18
CA ALA A 302 -31.19 -21.45 10.63
C ALA A 302 -29.67 -21.36 10.91
N PRO A 303 -29.15 -21.95 12.01
CA PRO A 303 -27.73 -22.02 12.31
C PRO A 303 -27.10 -23.18 11.53
N GLN A 304 -25.95 -22.97 10.89
CA GLN A 304 -25.19 -24.07 10.27
C GLN A 304 -23.74 -24.14 10.75
N ALA A 305 -23.42 -25.37 11.08
CA ALA A 305 -22.24 -25.93 11.72
C ALA A 305 -20.91 -25.72 10.98
N ALA A 306 -19.86 -25.96 11.76
CA ALA A 306 -18.47 -26.09 11.35
C ALA A 306 -18.25 -27.14 10.24
N ILE A 307 -17.39 -26.77 9.28
CA ILE A 307 -16.62 -27.63 8.37
C ILE A 307 -15.28 -26.87 8.25
N GLY A 308 -14.11 -27.40 8.61
CA GLY A 308 -13.53 -28.68 8.22
C GLY A 308 -12.37 -28.38 7.26
N LEU A 309 -11.14 -28.66 7.70
CA LEU A 309 -9.88 -28.44 6.96
C LEU A 309 -9.95 -28.96 5.52
N GLY A 310 -9.54 -28.11 4.56
CA GLY A 310 -9.25 -28.48 3.18
C GLY A 310 -7.88 -27.95 2.78
N THR A 311 -6.92 -28.87 2.64
CA THR A 311 -5.61 -28.69 2.03
C THR A 311 -5.74 -28.35 0.54
N GLY A 312 -4.98 -27.37 0.03
CA GLY A 312 -4.82 -27.22 -1.41
C GLY A 312 -4.29 -25.88 -1.91
N GLN A 313 -2.97 -25.87 -2.15
CA GLN A 313 -2.34 -25.29 -3.35
C GLN A 313 -2.30 -23.75 -3.51
N ALA A 314 -1.15 -23.18 -3.14
CA ALA A 314 -0.75 -21.83 -3.49
C ALA A 314 -0.46 -21.72 -5.01
N ALA A 315 -1.18 -20.84 -5.69
CA ALA A 315 -0.84 -20.37 -7.03
C ALA A 315 0.07 -19.14 -6.91
N THR A 316 1.23 -19.21 -7.56
CA THR A 316 2.17 -18.10 -7.80
C THR A 316 1.57 -17.03 -8.71
N PRO A 317 1.74 -15.73 -8.44
CA PRO A 317 1.57 -14.72 -9.48
C PRO A 317 2.82 -14.58 -10.34
N ALA A 318 2.55 -14.54 -11.64
CA ALA A 318 3.49 -14.52 -12.75
C ALA A 318 4.30 -13.22 -12.87
N GLY A 319 5.50 -13.37 -13.43
CA GLY A 319 6.44 -12.30 -13.73
C GLY A 319 5.97 -11.33 -14.81
N ILE A 320 6.40 -10.09 -14.66
CA ILE A 320 6.29 -9.04 -15.67
C ILE A 320 7.57 -9.13 -16.51
N GLY A 321 7.42 -9.60 -17.75
CA GLY A 321 8.48 -9.62 -18.75
C GLY A 321 8.71 -8.23 -19.34
N LEU A 322 9.96 -7.76 -19.31
CA LEU A 322 10.42 -6.66 -20.14
C LEU A 322 10.99 -7.23 -21.44
N GLY A 323 10.38 -6.85 -22.56
CA GLY A 323 10.85 -7.18 -23.90
C GLY A 323 12.12 -6.41 -24.27
N THR A 324 13.11 -7.15 -24.77
CA THR A 324 14.30 -6.62 -25.45
C THR A 324 14.04 -6.55 -26.95
N GLY A 325 14.22 -5.37 -27.53
CA GLY A 325 14.14 -5.14 -28.97
C GLY A 325 15.11 -4.05 -29.43
N GLY A 326 15.79 -4.31 -30.54
CA GLY A 326 16.64 -3.36 -31.30
C GLY A 326 18.12 -3.44 -30.90
N GLY A 327 19.08 -3.74 -31.76
CA GLY A 327 19.14 -3.58 -33.21
C GLY A 327 20.43 -2.83 -33.52
N ALA A 328 21.46 -3.57 -33.92
CA ALA A 328 22.79 -3.05 -34.24
C ALA A 328 22.87 -2.51 -35.68
N ASN A 329 23.65 -1.43 -35.86
CA ASN A 329 24.62 -1.16 -36.94
C ASN A 329 24.56 0.27 -37.51
N GLY A 330 25.74 0.89 -37.68
CA GLY A 330 25.99 1.79 -38.81
C GLY A 330 26.51 3.21 -38.48
N VAL A 331 27.82 3.33 -38.34
CA VAL A 331 28.67 4.53 -38.58
C VAL A 331 28.67 4.79 -40.12
N PRO A 332 28.84 6.02 -40.71
CA PRO A 332 29.97 6.92 -40.46
C PRO A 332 29.80 8.46 -40.55
N THR A 333 30.86 9.11 -40.04
CA THR A 333 31.38 10.50 -40.10
C THR A 333 31.40 11.12 -41.52
N PRO A 334 31.54 12.47 -41.71
CA PRO A 334 32.87 13.13 -41.61
C PRO A 334 32.99 14.66 -41.34
N THR A 335 34.24 15.06 -40.98
CA THR A 335 34.99 16.33 -41.24
C THR A 335 34.50 17.66 -40.62
N ALA A 336 35.21 18.34 -39.70
CA ALA A 336 36.57 18.95 -39.66
C ALA A 336 36.62 20.46 -40.03
N ARG A 337 36.99 21.33 -39.07
CA ARG A 337 38.09 22.33 -39.21
C ARG A 337 38.42 23.07 -37.90
N PRO A 338 39.65 23.62 -37.76
CA PRO A 338 40.27 24.08 -36.51
C PRO A 338 40.32 25.62 -36.37
N ASP A 339 40.64 26.11 -35.17
CA ASP A 339 41.53 27.27 -35.02
C ASP A 339 42.31 27.23 -33.68
N PRO A 340 43.57 27.73 -33.63
CA PRO A 340 44.51 27.61 -32.53
C PRO A 340 44.72 28.92 -31.74
N ARG A 341 45.50 28.80 -30.64
CA ARG A 341 45.95 29.82 -29.64
C ARG A 341 45.00 29.92 -28.45
N ALA A 342 45.43 29.80 -27.19
CA ALA A 342 46.75 30.05 -26.63
C ALA A 342 47.10 29.03 -25.53
N ALA A 343 48.38 28.68 -25.49
CA ALA A 343 49.02 27.83 -24.50
C ALA A 343 49.48 28.63 -23.27
N ALA A 344 49.90 27.86 -22.25
CA ALA A 344 50.45 28.22 -20.93
C ALA A 344 49.34 28.46 -19.88
N ILE A 345 49.19 27.63 -18.84
CA ILE A 345 50.22 27.15 -17.90
C ILE A 345 49.93 25.68 -17.52
N ALA A 346 50.98 24.84 -17.54
CA ALA A 346 50.93 23.44 -17.16
C ALA A 346 51.29 23.25 -15.67
N ALA A 347 50.44 22.53 -14.94
CA ALA A 347 50.77 21.76 -13.73
C ALA A 347 49.83 20.53 -13.69
N PRO A 348 50.31 19.32 -13.30
CA PRO A 348 49.55 18.08 -13.50
C PRO A 348 48.44 17.94 -12.46
N ALA A 349 47.18 18.07 -12.89
CA ALA A 349 46.03 17.63 -12.13
C ALA A 349 45.91 16.10 -12.28
N ALA A 350 46.10 15.38 -11.18
CA ALA A 350 45.76 13.96 -11.09
C ALA A 350 44.28 13.78 -11.41
N ALA A 351 43.97 12.90 -12.37
CA ALA A 351 42.61 12.53 -12.72
C ALA A 351 41.91 11.92 -11.50
N ALA A 352 40.77 12.48 -11.10
CA ALA A 352 39.87 11.85 -10.16
C ALA A 352 39.26 10.59 -10.82
N PRO A 353 39.23 9.44 -10.13
CA PRO A 353 38.59 8.24 -10.68
C PRO A 353 37.07 8.43 -10.75
N THR A 354 36.50 8.14 -11.91
CA THR A 354 35.05 7.98 -12.10
C THR A 354 34.54 6.77 -11.31
N PRO A 355 33.37 6.84 -10.66
CA PRO A 355 32.77 5.70 -9.98
C PRO A 355 32.28 4.69 -11.02
N THR A 356 32.93 3.53 -11.10
CA THR A 356 32.47 2.37 -11.87
C THR A 356 31.45 1.58 -11.06
N ASN A 357 30.22 1.46 -11.57
CA ASN A 357 29.26 0.40 -11.23
C ASN A 357 29.80 -0.95 -11.75
N ALA A 358 30.87 -1.46 -11.12
CA ALA A 358 31.37 -2.79 -11.41
C ALA A 358 30.54 -3.83 -10.64
N PRO A 359 30.17 -4.96 -11.26
CA PRO A 359 29.59 -6.07 -10.52
C PRO A 359 30.54 -6.52 -9.40
N PRO A 360 30.01 -6.97 -8.24
CA PRO A 360 30.84 -7.40 -7.13
C PRO A 360 31.81 -8.48 -7.59
N THR A 361 33.06 -8.35 -7.17
CA THR A 361 34.10 -9.31 -7.53
C THR A 361 33.82 -10.66 -6.88
N LYS A 362 34.33 -11.75 -7.48
CA LYS A 362 34.18 -13.10 -6.92
C LYS A 362 34.68 -13.19 -5.47
N GLN A 363 35.75 -12.47 -5.13
CA GLN A 363 36.32 -12.44 -3.78
C GLN A 363 35.41 -11.71 -2.77
N GLU A 364 34.77 -10.61 -3.17
CA GLU A 364 33.79 -9.93 -2.32
C GLU A 364 32.57 -10.81 -2.03
N LEU A 365 32.11 -11.58 -3.02
CA LEU A 365 30.99 -12.51 -2.84
C LEU A 365 31.32 -13.68 -1.89
N ILE A 366 32.55 -14.20 -1.96
CA ILE A 366 33.02 -15.25 -1.04
C ILE A 366 33.10 -14.71 0.39
N GLN A 367 33.55 -13.45 0.56
CA GLN A 367 33.65 -12.82 1.87
C GLN A 367 32.27 -12.49 2.47
N ASP A 368 31.37 -11.91 1.67
CA ASP A 368 29.97 -11.66 2.04
C ASP A 368 29.25 -12.95 2.46
N ALA A 369 29.49 -14.05 1.73
CA ALA A 369 28.96 -15.37 2.06
C ALA A 369 29.47 -15.91 3.41
N ALA A 370 30.76 -15.71 3.72
CA ALA A 370 31.34 -16.11 5.00
C ALA A 370 30.74 -15.30 6.16
N ASP A 371 30.63 -13.98 5.99
CA ASP A 371 30.06 -13.08 7.00
C ASP A 371 28.58 -13.41 7.24
N TYR A 372 27.79 -13.64 6.19
CA TYR A 372 26.38 -14.01 6.30
C TYR A 372 26.16 -15.34 7.04
N MET A 373 27.07 -16.32 6.87
CA MET A 373 27.05 -17.57 7.64
C MET A 373 27.32 -17.33 9.14
N THR A 374 28.22 -16.41 9.50
CA THR A 374 28.49 -16.11 10.91
C THR A 374 27.31 -15.44 11.62
N GLN A 375 26.42 -14.79 10.86
CA GLN A 375 25.19 -14.15 11.36
C GLN A 375 23.99 -15.10 11.45
N GLY A 376 24.18 -16.40 11.21
CA GLY A 376 23.11 -17.41 11.25
C GLY A 376 22.25 -17.44 9.98
N GLY A 377 22.78 -16.95 8.85
CA GLY A 377 22.12 -16.99 7.55
C GLY A 377 21.85 -18.41 7.03
N ASN A 378 20.88 -18.54 6.12
CA ASN A 378 20.52 -19.82 5.53
C ASN A 378 21.59 -20.30 4.51
N PRO A 379 22.26 -21.45 4.73
CA PRO A 379 23.34 -21.91 3.87
C PRO A 379 22.89 -22.27 2.44
N GLN A 380 21.62 -22.64 2.23
CA GLN A 380 21.09 -22.98 0.90
C GLN A 380 20.95 -21.75 0.00
N GLN A 381 20.54 -20.61 0.58
CA GLN A 381 20.42 -19.35 -0.17
C GLN A 381 21.80 -18.81 -0.59
N ILE A 382 22.79 -18.95 0.28
CA ILE A 382 24.18 -18.56 -0.01
C ILE A 382 24.75 -19.44 -1.13
N ALA A 383 24.54 -20.76 -1.07
CA ALA A 383 24.97 -21.66 -2.13
C ALA A 383 24.35 -21.29 -3.49
N GLN A 384 23.06 -21.00 -3.53
CA GLN A 384 22.40 -20.54 -4.76
C GLN A 384 22.98 -19.22 -5.27
N LYS A 385 23.27 -18.26 -4.38
CA LYS A 385 23.92 -16.99 -4.74
C LYS A 385 25.32 -17.24 -5.30
N LEU A 386 26.17 -17.99 -4.63
CA LEU A 386 27.54 -18.29 -5.12
C LEU A 386 27.52 -19.03 -6.47
N GLN A 387 26.61 -19.97 -6.65
CA GLN A 387 26.45 -20.70 -7.91
C GLN A 387 25.94 -19.80 -9.05
N ALA A 388 24.99 -18.90 -8.78
CA ALA A 388 24.48 -17.95 -9.77
C ALA A 388 25.56 -16.99 -10.30
N PHE A 389 26.58 -16.70 -9.48
CA PHE A 389 27.72 -15.86 -9.85
C PHE A 389 28.93 -16.65 -10.38
N GLY A 390 28.77 -17.96 -10.63
CA GLY A 390 29.81 -18.81 -11.21
C GLY A 390 31.03 -19.00 -10.30
N VAL A 391 30.80 -19.08 -8.99
CA VAL A 391 31.82 -19.47 -8.01
C VAL A 391 31.75 -20.98 -7.80
N ASP A 392 32.84 -21.67 -8.12
CA ASP A 392 32.90 -23.13 -8.01
C ASP A 392 32.81 -23.57 -6.56
N GLN A 393 32.21 -24.75 -6.31
CA GLN A 393 32.01 -25.26 -4.95
C GLN A 393 33.31 -25.41 -4.14
N GLN A 394 34.43 -25.59 -4.84
CA GLN A 394 35.77 -25.67 -4.25
C GLN A 394 36.21 -24.34 -3.63
N GLU A 395 35.75 -23.22 -4.20
CA GLU A 395 36.06 -21.85 -3.75
C GLU A 395 35.11 -21.36 -2.65
N TRP A 396 34.10 -22.16 -2.25
CA TRP A 396 33.16 -21.74 -1.21
C TRP A 396 33.84 -21.70 0.17
N PRO A 397 33.41 -20.78 1.06
CA PRO A 397 33.86 -20.76 2.45
C PRO A 397 33.60 -22.10 3.16
N ASP A 398 34.53 -22.54 4.00
CA ASP A 398 34.41 -23.81 4.74
C ASP A 398 33.20 -23.83 5.69
N THR A 399 32.77 -22.66 6.16
CA THR A 399 31.56 -22.47 6.98
C THR A 399 30.30 -22.84 6.21
N VAL A 400 30.19 -22.41 4.94
CA VAL A 400 29.08 -22.75 4.03
C VAL A 400 29.10 -24.25 3.74
N LYS A 401 30.26 -24.80 3.35
CA LYS A 401 30.44 -26.23 3.06
C LYS A 401 30.03 -27.11 4.25
N SER A 402 30.49 -26.76 5.44
CA SER A 402 30.20 -27.51 6.68
C SER A 402 28.71 -27.44 7.06
N ALA A 403 28.07 -26.29 6.88
CA ALA A 403 26.65 -26.13 7.18
C ALA A 403 25.75 -26.91 6.22
N LEU A 404 26.08 -26.95 4.93
CA LEU A 404 25.40 -27.78 3.94
C LEU A 404 25.58 -29.27 4.21
N ALA A 405 26.81 -29.69 4.54
CA ALA A 405 27.07 -31.07 4.92
C ALA A 405 26.26 -31.48 6.17
N LYS A 406 26.15 -30.60 7.17
CA LYS A 406 25.34 -30.83 8.37
C LYS A 406 23.84 -30.93 8.09
N GLN A 407 23.32 -30.14 7.14
CA GLN A 407 21.93 -30.23 6.70
C GLN A 407 21.65 -31.50 5.89
N GLN A 408 22.58 -31.93 5.03
CA GLN A 408 22.44 -33.15 4.24
C GLN A 408 22.63 -34.43 5.09
N ALA A 409 23.42 -34.33 6.16
CA ALA A 409 23.66 -35.42 7.10
C ALA A 409 22.59 -35.52 8.19
N ALA A 410 21.59 -34.64 8.24
CA ALA A 410 20.44 -34.81 9.13
C ALA A 410 19.52 -35.90 8.54
N PRO A 411 19.50 -37.13 9.07
CA PRO A 411 18.59 -38.14 8.58
C PRO A 411 17.16 -37.66 8.85
N VAL A 412 16.34 -37.62 7.80
CA VAL A 412 14.89 -37.58 7.95
C VAL A 412 14.54 -38.80 8.80
N ALA A 413 14.22 -38.55 10.08
CA ALA A 413 13.62 -39.55 10.94
C ALA A 413 12.21 -39.82 10.39
N ILE A 414 12.16 -40.68 9.38
CA ILE A 414 10.94 -41.34 8.91
C ILE A 414 10.52 -42.21 10.09
N GLY A 415 9.59 -41.70 10.88
CA GLY A 415 8.90 -42.46 11.91
C GLY A 415 8.07 -43.57 11.24
N LEU A 416 8.68 -44.74 11.12
CA LEU A 416 8.00 -46.03 11.08
C LEU A 416 8.16 -46.64 12.47
N GLY A 417 7.08 -46.74 13.23
CA GLY A 417 7.11 -47.43 14.52
C GLY A 417 5.86 -47.28 15.38
N ASN A 418 4.90 -48.19 15.14
CA ASN A 418 3.90 -48.79 16.03
C ASN A 418 2.88 -47.95 16.80
#